data_AF-A0A3M1XP61-F1
#
_entry.id   AF-A0A3M1XP61-F1
#
_cell.length_a   1.000
_cell.length_b   1.000
_cell.length_c   1.000
_cell.angle_alpha   90.00
_cell.angle_beta   90.00
_cell.angle_gamma   90.00
#
_symmetry.space_group_name_H-M   'P 1'
#
loop_
_entity.id
_entity.type
_entity.pdbx_description
1 polymer ?
#
loop_
_entity_poly.entity_id
_entity_poly.type
_entity_poly.pdbx_seq_one_letter_code
_entity_poly.pdbx_strand_id
1 'polypeptide(L)'
;MFTFVQILAKMKHSLLYLPLLAIALFAFQTGCNKYPDGPGASFRSATSRISTTWDIKAANQDGVDITDQFEGEFFEFEEDGSFRRLETDFLISLPPFSQDTIVNIVAEGEWTFIEDETQVELFYTYTFRDPYNSSILYNEEVNERWEIRRLTQDELWLRQEGTTIRFEFFNE
;
A
#
# COMPACT_ATOMS: atom_id res chain seq x y z
N MET A 1 14.15 52.80 51.46
CA MET A 1 13.26 51.62 51.47
C MET A 1 12.51 51.59 50.14
N PHE A 2 13.20 51.20 49.06
CA PHE A 2 12.77 51.43 47.67
C PHE A 2 13.17 50.22 46.82
N THR A 3 12.63 49.03 47.08
CA THR A 3 12.98 47.86 46.27
C THR A 3 11.98 46.70 46.36
N PHE A 4 10.68 46.97 46.50
CA PHE A 4 9.66 45.91 46.44
C PHE A 4 8.57 46.12 45.38
N VAL A 5 8.50 47.28 44.72
CA VAL A 5 7.43 47.59 43.76
C VAL A 5 7.78 47.22 42.31
N GLN A 6 9.04 46.90 41.98
CA GLN A 6 9.46 46.70 40.58
C GLN A 6 9.41 45.27 40.03
N ILE A 7 9.09 44.25 40.83
CA ILE A 7 9.12 42.85 40.35
C ILE A 7 7.82 42.45 39.62
N LEU A 8 6.69 43.13 39.89
CA LEU A 8 5.40 42.81 39.25
C LEU A 8 5.24 43.32 37.80
N ALA A 9 6.20 44.09 37.27
CA ALA A 9 6.07 44.75 35.96
C ALA A 9 6.75 44.02 34.79
N LYS A 10 7.53 42.96 35.01
CA LYS A 10 8.30 42.27 33.94
C LYS A 10 7.75 40.92 33.48
N MET A 11 6.70 40.40 34.10
CA MET A 11 6.04 39.14 33.72
C MET A 11 4.73 39.36 32.96
N LYS A 12 4.62 40.37 32.09
CA LYS A 12 3.40 40.59 31.30
C LYS A 12 3.54 40.25 29.81
N HIS A 13 4.78 40.12 29.32
CA HIS A 13 5.05 39.85 27.91
C HIS A 13 5.39 38.37 27.62
N SER A 14 5.82 37.59 28.62
CA SER A 14 6.19 36.18 28.44
C SER A 14 5.00 35.21 28.39
N LEU A 15 3.82 35.62 28.85
CA LEU A 15 2.61 34.78 28.90
C LEU A 15 1.71 34.92 27.66
N LEU A 16 2.03 35.87 26.76
CA LEU A 16 1.21 36.18 25.58
C LEU A 16 1.48 35.24 24.38
N TYR A 17 2.59 34.48 24.41
CA TYR A 17 2.98 33.57 23.33
C TYR A 17 2.55 32.11 23.56
N LEU A 18 2.15 31.76 24.80
CA LEU A 18 1.64 30.44 25.16
C LEU A 18 0.37 30.01 24.36
N PRO A 19 -0.63 30.88 24.14
CA PRO A 19 -1.81 30.50 23.34
C PRO A 19 -1.51 30.37 21.85
N LEU A 20 -0.49 31.09 21.32
CA LEU A 20 -0.11 31.02 19.91
C LEU A 20 0.57 29.68 19.56
N LEU A 21 1.37 29.13 20.50
CA LEU A 21 1.96 27.80 20.39
C LEU A 21 0.90 26.69 20.51
N ALA A 22 -0.11 26.87 21.37
CA ALA A 22 -1.22 25.92 21.51
C ALA A 22 -2.10 25.85 20.25
N ILE A 23 -2.36 26.98 19.58
CA ILE A 23 -3.13 27.01 18.32
C ILE A 23 -2.36 26.36 17.16
N ALA A 24 -1.03 26.54 17.10
CA ALA A 24 -0.20 25.85 16.12
C ALA A 24 -0.19 24.33 16.32
N LEU A 25 -0.27 23.83 17.57
CA LEU A 25 -0.34 22.40 17.88
C LEU A 25 -1.69 21.76 17.54
N PHE A 26 -2.78 22.53 17.55
CA PHE A 26 -4.13 22.04 17.17
C PHE A 26 -4.37 22.03 15.65
N ALA A 27 -3.66 22.85 14.88
CA ALA A 27 -3.80 22.91 13.42
C ALA A 27 -3.30 21.64 12.69
N PHE A 28 -2.57 20.76 13.36
CA PHE A 28 -2.11 19.48 12.77
C PHE A 28 -3.10 18.32 12.93
N GLN A 29 -4.17 18.46 13.72
CA GLN A 29 -5.11 17.35 13.97
C GLN A 29 -6.20 17.18 12.90
N THR A 30 -6.35 18.15 11.99
CA THR A 30 -7.24 18.03 10.83
C THR A 30 -6.43 18.00 9.53
N GLY A 31 -5.26 17.35 9.56
CA GLY A 31 -4.49 17.11 8.35
C GLY A 31 -5.36 16.31 7.37
N CYS A 32 -5.61 16.86 6.19
CA CYS A 32 -6.12 16.09 5.06
C CYS A 32 -5.06 15.05 4.70
N ASN A 33 -5.12 13.88 5.32
CA ASN A 33 -4.25 12.78 4.92
C ASN A 33 -4.74 12.32 3.55
N LYS A 34 -3.85 12.30 2.55
CA LYS A 34 -4.15 11.78 1.21
C LYS A 34 -4.63 10.32 1.27
N TYR A 35 -4.06 9.56 2.20
CA TYR A 35 -4.42 8.18 2.45
C TYR A 35 -5.08 8.06 3.84
N PRO A 36 -6.25 7.43 3.96
CA PRO A 36 -7.03 7.38 5.20
C PRO A 36 -6.25 6.84 6.41
N ASP A 37 -5.39 5.85 6.19
CA ASP A 37 -4.59 5.17 7.21
C ASP A 37 -3.09 5.53 7.09
N GLY A 38 -2.76 6.55 6.27
CA GLY A 38 -1.40 6.99 6.02
C GLY A 38 -0.92 8.14 6.90
N PRO A 39 0.38 8.44 6.87
CA PRO A 39 0.93 9.63 7.54
C PRO A 39 0.36 10.90 6.89
N GLY A 40 0.19 11.97 7.68
CA GLY A 40 -0.43 13.19 7.18
C GLY A 40 0.39 14.01 6.18
N ALA A 41 1.69 13.76 6.06
CA ALA A 41 2.52 14.27 4.98
C ALA A 41 3.72 13.35 4.73
N SER A 42 4.14 13.24 3.46
CA SER A 42 5.38 12.59 3.04
C SER A 42 6.21 13.58 2.22
N PHE A 43 7.52 13.59 2.43
CA PHE A 43 8.46 14.37 1.61
C PHE A 43 8.89 13.65 0.31
N ARG A 44 8.58 12.35 0.19
CA ARG A 44 8.76 11.57 -1.04
C ARG A 44 7.46 11.52 -1.84
N SER A 45 7.58 11.47 -3.16
CA SER A 45 6.43 11.30 -4.07
C SER A 45 5.71 9.96 -3.80
N ALA A 46 4.47 9.84 -4.27
CA ALA A 46 3.76 8.56 -4.24
C ALA A 46 4.47 7.52 -5.12
N THR A 47 4.89 7.90 -6.33
CA THR A 47 5.62 7.03 -7.28
C THR A 47 6.86 6.42 -6.63
N SER A 48 7.78 7.24 -6.11
CA SER A 48 9.00 6.75 -5.47
C SER A 48 8.75 5.87 -4.24
N ARG A 49 7.57 5.99 -3.60
CA ARG A 49 7.21 5.13 -2.46
C ARG A 49 6.64 3.80 -2.90
N ILE A 50 5.78 3.77 -3.92
CA ILE A 50 5.15 2.52 -4.38
C ILE A 50 6.12 1.68 -5.21
N SER A 51 7.05 2.31 -5.93
CA SER A 51 7.99 1.65 -6.83
C SER A 51 9.07 0.86 -6.09
N THR A 52 8.73 -0.36 -5.70
CA THR A 52 9.60 -1.33 -5.05
C THR A 52 8.98 -2.73 -5.13
N THR A 53 9.65 -3.71 -4.51
CA THR A 53 9.09 -5.04 -4.26
C THR A 53 8.43 -5.08 -2.89
N TRP A 54 7.20 -5.56 -2.86
CA TRP A 54 6.32 -5.61 -1.71
C TRP A 54 6.00 -7.06 -1.35
N ASP A 55 6.32 -7.43 -0.12
CA ASP A 55 5.90 -8.70 0.47
C ASP A 55 4.48 -8.59 1.02
N ILE A 56 3.63 -9.58 0.73
CA ILE A 56 2.32 -9.66 1.39
C ILE A 56 2.51 -10.19 2.81
N LYS A 57 2.11 -9.41 3.81
CA LYS A 57 2.23 -9.78 5.24
C LYS A 57 0.91 -10.06 5.92
N ALA A 58 -0.18 -9.50 5.41
CA ALA A 58 -1.51 -9.81 5.89
C ALA A 58 -2.55 -9.60 4.80
N ALA A 59 -3.53 -10.49 4.73
CA ALA A 59 -4.68 -10.35 3.86
C ALA A 59 -5.96 -10.69 4.63
N ASN A 60 -6.99 -9.86 4.44
CA ASN A 60 -8.30 -10.06 5.06
C ASN A 60 -9.39 -9.87 4.02
N GLN A 61 -10.34 -10.80 3.96
CA GLN A 61 -11.52 -10.69 3.11
C GLN A 61 -12.77 -10.79 3.98
N ASP A 62 -13.57 -9.72 4.00
CA ASP A 62 -14.82 -9.63 4.76
C ASP A 62 -14.69 -10.03 6.24
N GLY A 63 -13.54 -9.70 6.86
CA GLY A 63 -13.24 -10.01 8.24
C GLY A 63 -12.59 -11.38 8.47
N VAL A 64 -12.44 -12.21 7.44
CA VAL A 64 -11.73 -13.50 7.48
C VAL A 64 -10.26 -13.29 7.12
N ASP A 65 -9.36 -13.80 7.97
CA ASP A 65 -7.93 -13.84 7.66
C ASP A 65 -7.66 -14.88 6.57
N ILE A 66 -7.05 -14.43 5.47
CA ILE A 66 -6.69 -15.25 4.32
C ILE A 66 -5.18 -15.14 4.02
N THR A 67 -4.38 -14.68 4.99
CA THR A 67 -2.94 -14.42 4.82
C THR A 67 -2.17 -15.64 4.30
N ASP A 68 -2.53 -16.84 4.78
CA ASP A 68 -1.88 -18.10 4.37
C ASP A 68 -2.02 -18.40 2.87
N GLN A 69 -2.96 -17.77 2.16
CA GLN A 69 -3.13 -17.93 0.71
C GLN A 69 -2.08 -17.16 -0.11
N PHE A 70 -1.35 -16.25 0.53
CA PHE A 70 -0.37 -15.37 -0.13
C PHE A 70 1.07 -15.68 0.31
N GLU A 71 1.30 -16.83 0.95
CA GLU A 71 2.64 -17.22 1.41
C GLU A 71 3.61 -17.32 0.22
N GLY A 72 4.67 -16.51 0.23
CA GLY A 72 5.66 -16.48 -0.85
C GLY A 72 5.31 -15.58 -2.03
N GLU A 73 4.16 -14.91 -2.01
CA GLU A 73 3.77 -13.94 -3.04
C GLU A 73 4.40 -12.56 -2.82
N PHE A 74 4.77 -11.90 -3.92
CA PHE A 74 5.23 -10.52 -3.92
C PHE A 74 4.68 -9.74 -5.10
N PHE A 75 4.59 -8.42 -4.92
CA PHE A 75 4.21 -7.45 -5.94
C PHE A 75 5.40 -6.52 -6.19
N GLU A 76 5.80 -6.39 -7.43
CA GLU A 76 6.89 -5.51 -7.85
C GLU A 76 6.34 -4.41 -8.74
N PHE A 77 6.62 -3.18 -8.35
CA PHE A 77 6.25 -1.97 -9.08
C PHE A 77 7.53 -1.26 -9.47
N GLU A 78 7.73 -1.01 -10.75
CA GLU A 78 8.87 -0.26 -11.26
C GLU A 78 8.50 1.20 -11.50
N GLU A 79 9.48 2.12 -11.40
CA GLU A 79 9.23 3.55 -11.64
C GLU A 79 8.78 3.86 -13.07
N ASP A 80 9.04 2.96 -14.02
CA ASP A 80 8.66 3.12 -15.43
C ASP A 80 7.20 2.73 -15.74
N GLY A 81 6.47 2.21 -14.76
CA GLY A 81 5.10 1.73 -14.90
C GLY A 81 4.97 0.21 -15.02
N SER A 82 6.08 -0.53 -15.12
CA SER A 82 6.04 -2.00 -15.17
C SER A 82 5.58 -2.61 -13.84
N PHE A 83 4.75 -3.64 -13.92
CA PHE A 83 4.22 -4.40 -12.79
C PHE A 83 4.53 -5.89 -12.96
N ARG A 84 4.97 -6.53 -11.88
CA ARG A 84 5.12 -7.99 -11.82
C ARG A 84 4.55 -8.54 -10.53
N ARG A 85 3.87 -9.67 -10.61
CA ARG A 85 3.36 -10.43 -9.47
C ARG A 85 3.82 -11.89 -9.58
N LEU A 86 4.28 -12.45 -8.48
CA LEU A 86 4.47 -13.89 -8.33
C LEU A 86 3.36 -14.45 -7.47
N GLU A 87 2.69 -15.48 -7.98
CA GLU A 87 1.79 -16.33 -7.21
C GLU A 87 2.37 -17.74 -7.09
N THR A 88 2.46 -18.21 -5.85
CA THR A 88 2.93 -19.56 -5.54
C THR A 88 1.77 -20.45 -5.16
N ASP A 89 1.89 -21.72 -5.51
CA ASP A 89 0.92 -22.76 -5.18
C ASP A 89 -0.54 -22.49 -5.66
N PHE A 90 -0.69 -21.81 -6.80
CA PHE A 90 -2.00 -21.50 -7.38
C PHE A 90 -2.69 -22.76 -7.89
N LEU A 91 -3.91 -22.99 -7.42
CA LEU A 91 -4.73 -24.16 -7.78
C LEU A 91 -5.52 -23.88 -9.06
N ILE A 92 -5.20 -24.61 -10.13
CA ILE A 92 -5.94 -24.56 -11.40
C ILE A 92 -6.63 -25.87 -11.70
N SER A 93 -7.76 -25.81 -12.41
CA SER A 93 -8.46 -26.98 -12.94
C SER A 93 -8.43 -26.94 -14.46
N LEU A 94 -7.79 -27.93 -15.09
CA LEU A 94 -7.56 -27.94 -16.54
C LEU A 94 -8.49 -28.90 -17.26
N PRO A 95 -9.03 -28.58 -18.46
CA PRO A 95 -9.71 -29.55 -19.30
C PRO A 95 -8.72 -30.52 -19.98
N PRO A 96 -9.15 -31.70 -20.46
CA PRO A 96 -10.49 -32.27 -20.40
C PRO A 96 -10.78 -33.06 -19.11
N PHE A 97 -9.78 -33.22 -18.24
CA PHE A 97 -9.87 -33.93 -16.98
C PHE A 97 -9.71 -32.90 -15.88
N SER A 98 -10.77 -32.58 -15.13
CA SER A 98 -10.78 -31.69 -13.96
C SER A 98 -9.85 -32.19 -12.84
N GLN A 99 -8.57 -32.28 -13.17
CA GLN A 99 -7.48 -32.59 -12.27
C GLN A 99 -7.00 -31.25 -11.77
N ASP A 100 -7.24 -31.02 -10.49
CA ASP A 100 -6.70 -29.86 -9.83
C ASP A 100 -5.19 -30.04 -9.73
N THR A 101 -4.46 -29.03 -10.18
CA THR A 101 -3.01 -29.03 -10.15
C THR A 101 -2.53 -27.72 -9.57
N ILE A 102 -1.39 -27.79 -8.90
CA ILE A 102 -0.73 -26.65 -8.29
C ILE A 102 0.34 -26.17 -9.26
N VAL A 103 0.35 -24.88 -9.56
CA VAL A 103 1.34 -24.23 -10.42
C VAL A 103 1.83 -22.93 -9.79
N ASN A 104 3.05 -22.53 -10.12
CA ASN A 104 3.53 -21.17 -9.84
C ASN A 104 3.28 -20.32 -11.08
N ILE A 105 2.67 -19.16 -10.89
CA ILE A 105 2.30 -18.27 -11.99
C ILE A 105 3.02 -16.94 -11.80
N VAL A 106 3.55 -16.42 -12.91
CA VAL A 106 4.05 -15.05 -12.99
C VAL A 106 3.04 -14.25 -13.80
N ALA A 107 2.63 -13.12 -13.23
CA ALA A 107 1.87 -12.08 -13.91
C ALA A 107 2.79 -10.91 -14.22
N GLU A 108 2.74 -10.42 -15.45
CA GLU A 108 3.49 -9.25 -15.91
C GLU A 108 2.54 -8.26 -16.58
N GLY A 109 2.79 -6.97 -16.40
CA GLY A 109 1.92 -5.93 -16.91
C GLY A 109 2.37 -4.53 -16.53
N GLU A 110 1.38 -3.65 -16.38
CA GLU A 110 1.57 -2.24 -16.11
C GLU A 110 0.75 -1.81 -14.88
N TRP A 111 1.20 -0.76 -14.20
CA TRP A 111 0.46 -0.09 -13.14
C TRP A 111 0.40 1.41 -13.39
N THR A 112 -0.65 2.05 -12.88
CA THR A 112 -0.76 3.52 -12.91
C THR A 112 -1.57 4.06 -11.74
N PHE A 113 -1.24 5.27 -11.31
CA PHE A 113 -2.07 6.00 -10.35
C PHE A 113 -3.29 6.61 -11.03
N ILE A 114 -4.43 6.51 -10.36
CA ILE A 114 -5.68 7.15 -10.75
C ILE A 114 -6.27 7.92 -9.55
N GLU A 115 -7.31 8.73 -9.81
CA GLU A 115 -8.04 9.49 -8.77
C GLU A 115 -7.10 10.30 -7.87
N ASP A 116 -6.27 11.16 -8.46
CA ASP A 116 -5.25 11.95 -7.77
C ASP A 116 -4.32 11.07 -6.90
N GLU A 117 -3.89 9.92 -7.42
CA GLU A 117 -3.01 8.95 -6.75
C GLU A 117 -3.57 8.38 -5.43
N THR A 118 -4.91 8.36 -5.27
CA THR A 118 -5.57 7.69 -4.15
C THR A 118 -5.91 6.22 -4.47
N GLN A 119 -5.79 5.84 -5.73
CA GLN A 119 -5.99 4.49 -6.24
C GLN A 119 -4.86 4.11 -7.19
N VAL A 120 -4.61 2.81 -7.28
CA VAL A 120 -3.74 2.21 -8.30
C VAL A 120 -4.56 1.28 -9.18
N GLU A 121 -4.41 1.43 -10.49
CA GLU A 121 -4.93 0.52 -11.49
C GLU A 121 -3.81 -0.40 -11.95
N LEU A 122 -4.09 -1.71 -11.99
CA LEU A 122 -3.18 -2.75 -12.45
C LEU A 122 -3.77 -3.38 -13.71
N PHE A 123 -2.95 -3.54 -14.75
CA PHE A 123 -3.32 -4.27 -15.95
C PHE A 123 -2.21 -5.27 -16.28
N TYR A 124 -2.48 -6.56 -16.13
CA TYR A 124 -1.45 -7.59 -16.25
C TYR A 124 -1.99 -8.89 -16.83
N THR A 125 -1.09 -9.77 -17.25
CA THR A 125 -1.44 -11.07 -17.83
C THR A 125 -0.80 -12.20 -17.03
N TYR A 126 -1.62 -13.12 -16.51
CA TYR A 126 -1.12 -14.39 -16.03
C TYR A 126 -0.73 -15.26 -17.22
N THR A 127 0.51 -15.72 -17.24
CA THR A 127 0.99 -16.65 -18.27
C THR A 127 1.45 -17.94 -17.61
N PHE A 128 0.81 -19.06 -17.95
CA PHE A 128 1.26 -20.37 -17.48
C PHE A 128 1.14 -21.44 -18.57
N ARG A 129 2.06 -22.39 -18.53
CA ARG A 129 2.10 -23.52 -19.45
C ARG A 129 1.40 -24.71 -18.82
N ASP A 130 0.60 -25.42 -19.61
CA ASP A 130 -0.03 -26.66 -19.13
C ASP A 130 1.06 -27.65 -18.68
N PRO A 131 1.01 -28.12 -17.42
CA PRO A 131 2.04 -29.01 -16.87
C PRO A 131 2.00 -30.42 -17.50
N TYR A 132 0.89 -30.81 -18.11
CA TYR A 132 0.70 -32.10 -18.77
C TYR A 132 0.85 -32.01 -20.29
N ASN A 133 0.70 -30.81 -20.88
CA ASN A 133 0.89 -30.58 -22.31
C ASN A 133 1.61 -29.25 -22.58
N SER A 134 2.94 -29.30 -22.65
CA SER A 134 3.78 -28.12 -22.88
C SER A 134 3.49 -27.35 -24.18
N SER A 135 2.67 -27.85 -25.09
CA SER A 135 2.26 -27.12 -26.31
C SER A 135 1.12 -26.13 -26.05
N ILE A 136 0.44 -26.22 -24.90
CA ILE A 136 -0.66 -25.35 -24.50
C ILE A 136 -0.12 -24.26 -23.57
N LEU A 137 -0.43 -23.01 -23.90
CA LEU A 137 -0.11 -21.83 -23.12
C LEU A 137 -1.41 -21.11 -22.80
N TYR A 138 -1.67 -20.86 -21.52
CA TYR A 138 -2.80 -20.09 -21.05
C TYR A 138 -2.35 -18.66 -20.77
N ASN A 139 -3.19 -17.71 -21.21
CA ASN A 139 -3.02 -16.29 -20.94
C ASN A 139 -4.35 -15.75 -20.43
N GLU A 140 -4.33 -15.10 -19.28
CA GLU A 140 -5.50 -14.46 -18.70
C GLU A 140 -5.15 -13.02 -18.38
N GLU A 141 -5.82 -12.10 -19.07
CA GLU A 141 -5.69 -10.65 -18.84
C GLU A 141 -6.58 -10.24 -17.66
N VAL A 142 -5.98 -9.49 -16.74
CA VAL A 142 -6.64 -9.02 -15.53
C VAL A 142 -6.50 -7.50 -15.45
N ASN A 143 -7.59 -6.84 -15.04
CA ASN A 143 -7.62 -5.42 -14.74
C ASN A 143 -8.22 -5.23 -13.35
N GLU A 144 -7.46 -4.61 -12.46
CA GLU A 144 -7.85 -4.38 -11.07
C GLU A 144 -7.67 -2.93 -10.67
N ARG A 145 -8.50 -2.49 -9.72
CA ARG A 145 -8.39 -1.17 -9.10
C ARG A 145 -8.42 -1.29 -7.60
N TRP A 146 -7.39 -0.73 -6.98
CA TRP A 146 -7.19 -0.81 -5.54
C TRP A 146 -7.16 0.58 -4.92
N GLU A 147 -7.93 0.76 -3.85
CA GLU A 147 -7.84 1.94 -2.99
C GLU A 147 -6.57 1.87 -2.15
N ILE A 148 -5.76 2.94 -2.19
CA ILE A 148 -4.56 3.06 -1.37
C ILE A 148 -4.97 3.59 0.00
N ARG A 149 -4.92 2.71 1.00
CA ARG A 149 -5.25 3.04 2.38
C ARG A 149 -4.06 3.62 3.12
N ARG A 150 -2.86 3.14 2.80
CA ARG A 150 -1.58 3.59 3.36
C ARG A 150 -0.48 3.41 2.32
N LEU A 151 0.42 4.38 2.26
CA LEU A 151 1.63 4.31 1.43
C LEU A 151 2.75 5.03 2.18
N THR A 152 3.74 4.30 2.67
CA THR A 152 4.97 4.81 3.29
C THR A 152 6.19 4.29 2.52
N GLN A 153 7.38 4.33 3.10
CA GLN A 153 8.54 3.65 2.52
C GLN A 153 8.56 2.15 2.83
N ASP A 154 7.88 1.76 3.91
CA ASP A 154 8.00 0.43 4.49
C ASP A 154 6.68 -0.33 4.46
N GLU A 155 5.56 0.36 4.18
CA GLU A 155 4.21 -0.20 4.22
C GLU A 155 3.37 0.30 3.03
N LEU A 156 2.66 -0.62 2.39
CA LEU A 156 1.62 -0.34 1.41
C LEU A 156 0.36 -1.11 1.82
N TRP A 157 -0.78 -0.45 1.90
CA TRP A 157 -2.06 -1.10 2.19
C TRP A 157 -3.04 -0.82 1.06
N LEU A 158 -3.55 -1.89 0.44
CA LEU A 158 -4.49 -1.85 -0.67
C LEU A 158 -5.84 -2.42 -0.26
N ARG A 159 -6.93 -1.86 -0.80
CA ARG A 159 -8.30 -2.34 -0.54
C ARG A 159 -9.13 -2.41 -1.82
N GLN A 160 -9.87 -3.51 -1.99
CA GLN A 160 -10.84 -3.73 -3.07
C GLN A 160 -11.95 -4.64 -2.56
N GLU A 161 -13.23 -4.29 -2.78
CA GLU A 161 -14.40 -5.17 -2.57
C GLU A 161 -14.40 -6.03 -1.27
N GLY A 162 -14.10 -5.42 -0.12
CA GLY A 162 -14.08 -6.15 1.17
C GLY A 162 -12.75 -6.85 1.48
N THR A 163 -11.87 -6.98 0.48
CA THR A 163 -10.48 -7.44 0.64
C THR A 163 -9.56 -6.28 1.02
N THR A 164 -8.69 -6.49 1.99
CA THR A 164 -7.58 -5.60 2.34
C THR A 164 -6.30 -6.40 2.37
N ILE A 165 -5.29 -5.96 1.62
CA ILE A 165 -3.96 -6.55 1.60
C ILE A 165 -2.98 -5.54 2.20
N ARG A 166 -2.15 -6.00 3.13
CA ARG A 166 -1.07 -5.23 3.74
C ARG A 166 0.25 -5.81 3.31
N PHE A 167 1.06 -4.91 2.79
CA PHE A 167 2.38 -5.20 2.30
C PHE A 167 3.42 -4.53 3.19
N GLU A 168 4.57 -5.18 3.33
CA GLU A 168 5.79 -4.59 3.87
C GLU A 168 6.87 -4.56 2.79
N PHE A 169 7.79 -3.60 2.89
CA PHE A 169 8.94 -3.53 2.00
C PHE A 169 9.75 -4.84 2.05
N PHE A 170 10.05 -5.40 0.89
CA PHE A 170 10.85 -6.63 0.76
C PHE A 170 12.30 -6.35 1.17
N ASN A 171 12.72 -6.85 2.33
CA ASN A 171 14.11 -6.82 2.75
C ASN A 171 14.79 -8.12 2.29
N GLU A 172 15.64 -8.03 1.26
CA GLU A 172 16.57 -9.12 0.86
C GLU A 172 17.57 -9.49 1.96
#